data_AF-A0A800BPB4-F1
#
_entry.id   AF-A0A800BPB4-F1
#
_cell.length_a   1.000
_cell.length_b   1.000
_cell.length_c   1.000
_cell.angle_alpha   90.00
_cell.angle_beta   90.00
_cell.angle_gamma   90.00
#
_symmetry.space_group_name_H-M   'P 1'
#
loop_
_entity.id
_entity.type
_entity.pdbx_description
1 polymer ?
#
loop_
_entity_poly.entity_id
_entity_poly.type
_entity_poly.pdbx_seq_one_letter_code
_entity_poly.pdbx_strand_id
1 'polypeptide(L)' 'MKFTFVTLFPHIIEGYFSDSILSRAIESKLMYVDFYNPRDY' A
#
# COMPACT_ATOMS: atom_id res chain seq x y z
N MET A 1 -10.99 0.12 4.89
CA MET A 1 -11.05 -0.02 3.41
C MET A 1 -9.75 -0.63 2.90
N LYS A 2 -9.79 -1.56 1.93
CA LYS A 2 -8.58 -2.26 1.46
C LYS A 2 -8.26 -1.86 0.02
N PHE A 3 -7.02 -1.43 -0.21
CA PHE A 3 -6.47 -1.12 -1.53
C PHE A 3 -5.41 -2.15 -1.89
N THR A 4 -5.42 -2.58 -3.13
CA THR A 4 -4.49 -3.58 -3.63
C THR A 4 -3.92 -3.11 -4.95
N PHE A 5 -2.60 -3.02 -5.02
CA PHE A 5 -1.88 -2.57 -6.21
C PHE A 5 -1.20 -3.75 -6.88
N VAL A 6 -1.50 -3.97 -8.16
CA VAL A 6 -0.78 -4.93 -8.99
C VAL A 6 0.37 -4.19 -9.67
N THR A 7 1.60 -4.47 -9.26
CA THR A 7 2.80 -3.76 -9.73
C THR A 7 4.04 -4.61 -9.60
N LEU A 8 5.02 -4.37 -10.48
CA LEU A 8 6.37 -4.93 -10.35
C LEU A 8 7.24 -4.13 -9.35
N PHE A 9 6.83 -2.91 -8.99
CA PHE A 9 7.66 -1.94 -8.27
C PHE A 9 6.90 -1.34 -7.08
N PRO A 10 6.63 -2.11 -6.01
CA PRO A 10 5.87 -1.63 -4.85
C PRO A 10 6.52 -0.44 -4.14
N HIS A 11 7.86 -0.40 -4.06
CA HIS A 11 8.62 0.67 -3.43
C HIS A 11 8.37 2.09 -3.98
N ILE A 12 7.91 2.23 -5.24
CA ILE A 12 7.58 3.53 -5.85
C ILE A 12 6.27 4.08 -5.25
N ILE A 13 5.40 3.20 -4.80
CA ILE A 13 4.05 3.52 -4.30
C ILE A 13 4.04 3.57 -2.77
N GLU A 14 4.80 2.70 -2.10
CA GLU A 14 4.85 2.58 -0.64
C GLU A 14 5.10 3.92 0.06
N GLY A 15 5.99 4.75 -0.48
CA GLY A 15 6.34 6.05 0.10
C GLY A 15 5.15 7.01 0.28
N TYR A 16 4.11 6.92 -0.57
CA TYR A 16 2.91 7.75 -0.41
C TYR A 16 2.11 7.40 0.86
N PHE A 17 2.26 6.18 1.36
CA PHE A 17 1.53 5.66 2.51
C PHE A 17 2.36 5.65 3.79
N SER A 18 3.65 6.01 3.71
CA SER A 18 4.57 5.98 4.84
C SER A 18 4.47 7.21 5.76
N ASP A 19 3.87 8.32 5.30
CA ASP A 19 3.87 9.58 6.03
C ASP A 19 2.47 10.17 6.28
N SER A 20 2.42 11.08 7.26
CA SER A 20 1.30 11.99 7.51
C SER A 20 -0.05 11.27 7.74
N ILE A 21 -1.13 11.78 7.14
CA ILE A 21 -2.51 11.32 7.36
C ILE A 21 -2.70 9.87 6.90
N LEU A 22 -2.03 9.46 5.82
CA LEU A 22 -2.17 8.11 5.25
C LEU A 22 -1.50 7.06 6.14
N SER A 23 -0.30 7.32 6.68
CA SER A 23 0.32 6.39 7.62
C SER A 23 -0.52 6.22 8.89
N ARG A 24 -1.04 7.34 9.44
CA ARG A 24 -1.92 7.33 10.62
C ARG A 24 -3.21 6.55 10.38
N ALA A 25 -3.77 6.62 9.17
CA ALA A 25 -4.97 5.87 8.80
C ALA A 25 -4.71 4.35 8.73
N ILE A 26 -3.51 3.94 8.32
CA ILE A 26 -3.06 2.54 8.32
C ILE A 26 -2.83 2.06 9.76
N GLU A 27 -2.11 2.85 10.58
CA GLU A 27 -1.86 2.55 12.00
C GLU A 27 -3.17 2.44 12.80
N SER A 28 -4.13 3.32 12.51
CA SER A 28 -5.47 3.33 13.13
C SER A 28 -6.41 2.27 12.52
N LYS A 29 -5.91 1.42 11.61
CA LYS A 29 -6.66 0.33 10.95
C LYS A 29 -7.91 0.79 10.19
N LEU A 30 -7.94 2.06 9.76
CA LEU A 30 -9.01 2.62 8.94
C LEU A 30 -8.85 2.18 7.47
N MET A 31 -7.61 1.96 7.03
CA MET A 31 -7.30 1.45 5.70
C MET A 31 -6.13 0.46 5.69
N TYR A 32 -6.06 -0.33 4.61
CA TYR A 32 -5.03 -1.34 4.37
C TYR A 32 -4.52 -1.21 2.93
N VAL A 33 -3.23 -1.41 2.73
CA VAL A 33 -2.57 -1.34 1.43
C VAL A 33 -1.77 -2.63 1.23
N ASP A 34 -2.08 -3.35 0.16
CA ASP A 34 -1.37 -4.56 -0.26
C ASP A 34 -0.78 -4.40 -1.66
N PHE A 35 0.26 -5.17 -1.95
CA PHE A 35 0.90 -5.23 -3.26
C PHE A 35 0.92 -6.66 -3.78
N TYR A 36 0.62 -6.84 -5.06
CA TYR A 36 0.80 -8.10 -5.78
C TYR A 36 1.75 -7.91 -6.95
N ASN A 37 2.73 -8.80 -7.05
CA ASN A 37 3.61 -8.88 -8.20
C ASN A 37 2.98 -9.80 -9.26
N PRO A 38 2.63 -9.28 -10.45
CA PRO A 38 2.04 -10.10 -11.50
C PRO A 38 2.99 -11.15 -12.10
N ARG A 39 4.30 -11.15 -11.78
CA ARG A 39 5.25 -12.20 -12.19
C ARG A 39 5.19 -13.46 -11.33
N ASP A 40 4.46 -13.42 -10.22
CA ASP A 40 4.32 -14.58 -9.33
C ASP A 40 3.28 -15.60 -9.86
N TYR A 41 2.65 -15.29 -11.01
CA TYR A 41 1.60 -16.06 -11.69
C TYR A 41 1.88 -16.12 -13.20
#